data_AF-A0A1F8XVM1-F1
#
_entry.id   AF-A0A1F8XVM1-F1
#
_cell.length_a   1.000
_cell.length_b   1.000
_cell.length_c   1.000
_cell.angle_alpha   90.00
_cell.angle_beta   90.00
_cell.angle_gamma   90.00
#
_symmetry.space_group_name_H-M   'P 1'
#
loop_
_entity.id
_entity.type
_entity.pdbx_description
1 polymer ?
#
loop_
_entity_poly.entity_id
_entity_poly.type
_entity_poly.pdbx_seq_one_letter_code
_entity_poly.pdbx_strand_id
1 'polypeptide(L)'
;MKHLSVILLLMLTACAAQKAVEEKEVKKELSFPQVLTYKAPGETLLTHEDKWYVYDAKFDYVVKGEFDNTNRMYGSCPIAKADYKVTDKETKLVVREATYTQWPCDPCHSR
;
A
#
# COMPACT_ATOMS: atom_id res chain seq x y z
N MET A 1 0.89 50.59 51.31
CA MET A 1 0.57 49.15 51.16
C MET A 1 -0.16 48.93 49.83
N LYS A 2 0.57 48.77 48.72
CA LYS A 2 -0.02 48.64 47.37
C LYS A 2 0.86 47.82 46.43
N HIS A 3 1.22 46.58 46.77
CA HIS A 3 1.85 45.68 45.80
C HIS A 3 1.52 44.22 46.14
N LEU A 4 0.30 43.77 45.79
CA LEU A 4 -0.02 42.34 45.91
C LEU A 4 -1.17 41.93 44.97
N SER A 5 -1.07 42.16 43.66
CA SER A 5 -2.08 41.61 42.73
C SER A 5 -1.61 41.33 41.30
N VAL A 6 -0.31 41.45 40.98
CA VAL A 6 0.14 41.39 39.56
C VAL A 6 0.81 40.05 39.20
N ILE A 7 0.67 39.01 40.02
CA ILE A 7 1.25 37.68 39.73
C ILE A 7 0.17 36.61 39.83
N LEU A 8 -0.91 36.73 39.06
CA LEU A 8 -1.83 35.60 38.85
C LEU A 8 -2.44 35.56 37.45
N LEU A 9 -2.02 36.45 36.56
CA LEU A 9 -2.55 36.51 35.18
C LEU A 9 -1.65 35.86 34.13
N LEU A 10 -0.55 35.21 34.53
CA LEU A 10 0.43 34.60 33.62
C LEU A 10 0.31 33.07 33.48
N MET A 11 -0.66 32.43 34.12
CA MET A 11 -0.80 30.96 34.13
C MET A 11 -1.88 30.40 33.20
N LEU A 12 -2.60 31.23 32.43
CA LEU A 12 -3.75 30.76 31.62
C LEU A 12 -3.51 30.63 30.12
N THR A 13 -2.33 30.95 29.60
CA THR A 13 -2.04 30.85 28.14
C THR A 13 -1.24 29.60 27.75
N ALA A 14 -0.87 28.73 28.69
CA ALA A 14 -0.11 27.50 28.40
C ALA A 14 -1.00 26.29 27.99
N CYS A 15 -2.33 26.41 28.04
CA CYS A 15 -3.27 25.32 27.74
C CYS A 15 -4.10 25.59 26.48
N ALA A 16 -3.47 25.75 25.31
CA ALA A 16 -4.21 25.65 24.04
C ALA A 16 -3.34 25.40 22.80
N ALA A 17 -2.04 25.18 22.95
CA ALA A 17 -1.15 24.90 21.82
C ALA A 17 -0.86 23.40 21.68
N GLN A 18 -1.78 22.54 22.15
CA GLN A 18 -1.82 21.15 21.71
C GLN A 18 -2.70 21.11 20.46
N LYS A 19 -2.26 21.81 19.41
CA LYS A 19 -2.69 21.49 18.05
C LYS A 19 -2.21 20.06 17.84
N ALA A 20 -3.12 19.11 18.02
CA ALA A 20 -3.01 17.83 17.36
C ALA A 20 -2.68 18.17 15.91
N VAL A 21 -1.43 17.92 15.52
CA VAL A 21 -1.03 18.01 14.13
C VAL A 21 -1.83 16.91 13.46
N GLU A 22 -3.02 17.29 12.98
CA GLU A 22 -3.83 16.45 12.12
C GLU A 22 -2.96 16.22 10.89
N GLU A 23 -2.27 15.08 10.86
CA GLU A 23 -1.49 14.67 9.70
C GLU A 23 -2.45 14.69 8.52
N LYS A 24 -2.25 15.65 7.61
CA LYS A 24 -3.02 15.72 6.38
C LYS A 24 -2.82 14.39 5.68
N GLU A 25 -3.90 13.63 5.57
CA GLU A 25 -3.88 12.34 4.92
C GLU A 25 -3.34 12.50 3.49
N VAL A 26 -2.19 11.87 3.22
CA VAL A 26 -1.51 11.97 1.92
C VAL A 26 -2.09 10.93 0.99
N LYS A 27 -2.59 11.37 -0.17
CA LYS A 27 -3.01 10.47 -1.26
C LYS A 27 -1.80 9.64 -1.72
N LYS A 28 -1.78 8.35 -1.35
CA LYS A 28 -0.65 7.44 -1.57
C LYS A 28 -1.13 6.11 -2.13
N GLU A 29 -0.46 5.65 -3.18
CA GLU A 29 -0.67 4.34 -3.80
C GLU A 29 -0.10 3.22 -2.91
N LEU A 30 -0.80 2.08 -2.84
CA LEU A 30 -0.26 0.83 -2.33
C LEU A 30 0.76 0.24 -3.32
N SER A 31 1.87 -0.27 -2.79
CA SER A 31 2.81 -1.04 -3.60
C SER A 31 2.18 -2.36 -4.08
N PHE A 32 2.64 -2.89 -5.20
CA PHE A 32 2.14 -4.16 -5.73
C PHE A 32 2.19 -5.31 -4.70
N PRO A 33 3.27 -5.51 -3.91
CA PRO A 33 3.27 -6.52 -2.84
C PRO A 33 2.19 -6.31 -1.77
N GLN A 34 1.85 -5.06 -1.42
CA GLN A 34 0.76 -4.78 -0.50
C GLN A 34 -0.59 -5.16 -1.11
N VAL A 35 -0.81 -4.84 -2.38
CA VAL A 35 -2.01 -5.21 -3.12
C VAL A 35 -2.16 -6.74 -3.22
N LEU A 36 -1.06 -7.46 -3.45
CA LEU A 36 -1.07 -8.92 -3.52
C LEU A 36 -1.59 -9.61 -2.24
N THR A 37 -1.53 -8.95 -1.07
CA THR A 37 -2.05 -9.51 0.18
C THR A 37 -3.57 -9.71 0.17
N TYR A 38 -4.30 -9.03 -0.73
CA TYR A 38 -5.75 -9.16 -0.90
C TYR A 38 -6.16 -10.26 -1.88
N LYS A 39 -5.20 -10.90 -2.54
CA LYS A 39 -5.47 -11.92 -3.56
C LYS A 39 -5.81 -13.26 -2.91
N ALA A 40 -6.92 -13.89 -3.31
CA ALA A 40 -7.17 -15.26 -2.87
C ALA A 40 -6.24 -16.26 -3.61
N PRO A 41 -5.83 -17.36 -2.96
CA PRO A 41 -5.03 -18.40 -3.61
C PRO A 41 -5.70 -18.95 -4.87
N GLY A 42 -4.95 -19.09 -5.97
CA GLY A 42 -5.43 -19.69 -7.22
C GLY A 42 -6.21 -18.75 -8.16
N GLU A 43 -6.62 -17.56 -7.72
CA GLU A 43 -7.35 -16.64 -8.61
C GLU A 43 -6.48 -16.06 -9.73
N THR A 44 -7.01 -15.95 -10.95
CA THR A 44 -6.29 -15.33 -12.08
C THR A 44 -6.49 -13.83 -12.16
N LEU A 45 -7.36 -13.27 -11.32
CA LEU A 45 -7.68 -11.85 -11.28
C LEU A 45 -7.65 -11.38 -9.82
N LEU A 46 -7.30 -10.12 -9.63
CA LEU A 46 -7.43 -9.38 -8.39
C LEU A 46 -7.95 -7.99 -8.73
N THR A 47 -9.00 -7.58 -8.03
CA THR A 47 -9.41 -6.18 -7.98
C THR A 47 -9.51 -5.79 -6.52
N HIS A 48 -8.76 -4.76 -6.13
CA HIS A 48 -8.80 -4.19 -4.79
C HIS A 48 -9.03 -2.68 -4.88
N GLU A 49 -9.76 -2.12 -3.94
CA GLU A 49 -9.98 -0.67 -3.85
C GLU A 49 -9.59 -0.15 -2.49
N ASP A 50 -8.86 0.97 -2.49
CA ASP A 50 -8.73 1.80 -1.29
C ASP A 50 -9.56 3.09 -1.44
N LYS A 51 -9.25 4.08 -0.61
CA LYS A 51 -9.91 5.38 -0.61
C LYS A 51 -9.75 6.13 -1.93
N TRP A 52 -8.61 5.97 -2.61
CA TRP A 52 -8.16 6.81 -3.71
C TRP A 52 -8.03 6.07 -5.03
N TYR A 53 -7.72 4.78 -5.00
CA TYR A 53 -7.32 4.00 -6.17
C TYR A 53 -8.07 2.66 -6.27
N VAL A 54 -8.23 2.21 -7.52
CA VAL A 54 -8.60 0.84 -7.89
C VAL A 54 -7.36 0.15 -8.43
N TYR A 55 -7.06 -1.01 -7.90
CA TYR A 55 -5.92 -1.84 -8.23
C TYR A 55 -6.39 -3.11 -8.92
N ASP A 56 -6.08 -3.25 -10.21
CA ASP A 56 -6.39 -4.45 -10.98
C ASP A 56 -5.11 -5.22 -11.27
N ALA A 57 -5.12 -6.53 -11.08
CA ALA A 57 -4.06 -7.43 -11.51
C ALA A 57 -4.62 -8.67 -12.20
N LYS A 58 -3.99 -9.08 -13.29
CA LYS A 58 -4.24 -10.35 -13.98
C LYS A 58 -3.00 -11.21 -13.89
N PHE A 59 -3.17 -12.46 -13.48
CA PHE A 59 -2.07 -13.41 -13.23
C PHE A 59 -2.08 -14.53 -14.25
N ASP A 60 -0.91 -14.78 -14.83
CA ASP A 60 -0.62 -15.99 -15.58
C ASP A 60 0.21 -16.93 -14.69
N TYR A 61 -0.22 -18.18 -14.62
CA TYR A 61 0.41 -19.20 -13.78
C TYR A 61 1.31 -20.12 -14.60
N VAL A 62 2.39 -20.60 -13.98
CA VAL A 62 3.21 -21.67 -14.54
C VAL A 62 2.42 -22.98 -14.49
N VAL A 63 2.16 -23.59 -15.65
CA VAL A 63 1.61 -24.94 -15.73
C VAL A 63 2.74 -25.94 -15.54
N LYS A 64 2.67 -26.77 -14.49
CA LYS A 64 3.66 -27.83 -14.26
C LYS A 64 3.57 -28.86 -15.38
N GLY A 65 4.64 -29.02 -16.17
CA GLY A 65 4.70 -30.05 -17.21
C GLY A 65 5.78 -29.91 -18.28
N GLU A 66 6.12 -28.69 -18.75
CA GLU A 66 7.06 -28.55 -19.87
C GLU A 66 8.40 -27.88 -19.51
N PHE A 67 8.46 -27.03 -18.48
CA PHE A 67 9.70 -26.34 -18.07
C PHE A 67 9.66 -26.02 -16.57
N ASP A 68 9.68 -27.05 -15.71
CA ASP A 68 9.71 -26.89 -14.25
C ASP A 68 11.10 -26.42 -13.78
N ASN A 69 11.48 -25.20 -14.19
CA ASN A 69 12.62 -24.49 -13.62
C ASN A 69 12.15 -23.85 -12.30
N THR A 70 11.84 -24.69 -11.30
CA THR A 70 11.86 -24.30 -9.90
C THR A 70 13.30 -23.96 -9.52
N ASN A 71 13.79 -22.82 -10.01
CA ASN A 71 15.05 -22.28 -9.58
C ASN A 71 14.88 -21.91 -8.11
N ARG A 72 15.60 -22.62 -7.25
CA ARG A 72 15.49 -22.55 -5.78
C ARG A 72 15.69 -21.13 -5.24
N MET A 73 16.35 -20.27 -6.01
CA MET A 73 16.54 -18.83 -5.76
C MET A 73 15.24 -18.00 -5.79
N TYR A 74 14.24 -18.39 -6.58
CA TYR A 74 13.05 -17.56 -6.82
C TYR A 74 11.86 -17.93 -5.94
N GLY A 75 12.00 -18.97 -5.11
CA GLY A 75 10.89 -19.54 -4.36
C GLY A 75 9.85 -20.13 -5.31
N SER A 76 8.99 -20.99 -4.81
CA SER A 76 7.95 -21.66 -5.58
C SER A 76 6.79 -20.71 -5.97
N CYS A 77 7.05 -19.50 -6.45
CA CYS A 77 6.00 -18.58 -6.90
C CYS A 77 5.32 -19.19 -8.14
N PRO A 78 4.04 -19.60 -8.05
CA PRO A 78 3.37 -20.22 -9.18
C PRO A 78 2.96 -19.18 -10.23
N ILE A 79 3.07 -17.88 -9.92
CA ILE A 79 2.75 -16.77 -10.83
C ILE A 79 3.95 -16.55 -11.76
N ALA A 80 3.74 -16.81 -13.06
CA ALA A 80 4.72 -16.55 -14.10
C ALA A 80 4.79 -15.04 -14.42
N LYS A 81 3.62 -14.40 -14.49
CA LYS A 81 3.45 -13.01 -14.90
C LYS A 81 2.23 -12.40 -14.21
N ALA A 82 2.31 -11.12 -13.91
CA ALA A 82 1.19 -10.30 -13.46
C ALA A 82 1.13 -9.00 -14.26
N ASP A 83 0.03 -8.78 -14.97
CA ASP A 83 -0.29 -7.49 -15.59
C ASP A 83 -1.08 -6.66 -14.58
N TYR A 84 -0.53 -5.52 -14.19
CA TYR A 84 -1.01 -4.68 -13.09
C TYR A 84 -1.36 -3.29 -13.58
N LYS A 85 -2.50 -2.77 -13.10
CA LYS A 85 -3.03 -1.45 -13.45
C LYS A 85 -3.60 -0.77 -12.23
N VAL A 86 -3.29 0.52 -12.08
CA VAL A 86 -3.83 1.37 -11.01
C VAL A 86 -4.62 2.51 -11.62
N THR A 87 -5.86 2.64 -11.19
CA THR A 87 -6.79 3.67 -11.66
C THR A 87 -7.17 4.60 -10.52
N ASP A 88 -7.04 5.90 -10.74
CA ASP A 88 -7.49 6.91 -9.80
C ASP A 88 -9.02 7.00 -9.77
N LYS A 89 -9.63 6.87 -8.59
CA LYS A 89 -11.09 6.81 -8.44
C LYS A 89 -11.79 8.13 -8.75
N GLU A 90 -11.11 9.25 -8.54
CA GLU A 90 -11.65 10.59 -8.74
C GLU A 90 -11.59 10.97 -10.23
N THR A 91 -10.41 10.85 -10.83
CA THR A 91 -10.17 11.28 -12.22
C THR A 91 -10.51 10.21 -13.25
N LYS A 92 -10.67 8.95 -12.83
CA LYS A 92 -10.84 7.77 -13.69
C LYS A 92 -9.67 7.51 -14.65
N LEU A 93 -8.53 8.14 -14.41
CA LEU A 93 -7.33 7.95 -15.20
C LEU A 93 -6.49 6.79 -14.68
N VAL A 94 -5.86 6.07 -15.59
CA VAL A 94 -4.84 5.07 -15.25
C VAL A 94 -3.56 5.82 -14.87
N VAL A 95 -3.12 5.67 -13.63
CA VAL A 95 -1.92 6.34 -13.09
C VAL A 95 -0.69 5.45 -13.09
N ARG A 96 -0.88 4.14 -13.28
CA ARG A 96 0.21 3.17 -13.47
C ARG A 96 -0.27 1.96 -14.25
N GLU A 97 0.58 1.50 -15.16
CA GLU A 97 0.55 0.16 -15.75
C GLU A 97 1.93 -0.46 -15.60
N ALA A 98 1.97 -1.73 -15.20
CA ALA A 98 3.21 -2.46 -15.06
C ALA A 98 2.98 -3.94 -15.34
N THR A 99 3.99 -4.60 -15.90
CA THR A 99 4.04 -6.06 -16.01
C THR A 99 5.15 -6.56 -15.11
N TYR A 100 4.81 -7.43 -14.18
CA TYR A 100 5.76 -8.12 -13.31
C TYR A 100 5.92 -9.56 -13.79
N THR A 101 7.13 -9.95 -14.15
CA THR A 101 7.49 -11.37 -14.33
C THR A 101 7.88 -11.96 -12.97
N GLN A 102 8.22 -13.25 -12.91
CA GLN A 102 8.67 -13.95 -11.70
C GLN A 102 9.49 -13.04 -10.77
N TRP A 103 8.82 -12.56 -9.73
CA TRP A 103 9.40 -11.80 -8.64
C TRP A 103 9.91 -12.84 -7.64
N PRO A 104 11.11 -12.69 -7.04
CA PRO A 104 11.47 -13.48 -5.87
C PRO A 104 10.30 -13.51 -4.87
N CYS A 105 10.00 -14.68 -4.29
CA CYS A 105 8.93 -14.81 -3.31
C CYS A 105 9.14 -13.93 -2.06
N ASP A 106 10.39 -13.65 -1.69
CA ASP A 106 10.73 -13.04 -0.41
C ASP A 106 10.00 -11.72 -0.15
N PRO A 107 9.93 -10.73 -1.07
CA PRO A 107 9.20 -9.48 -0.80
C PRO A 107 7.70 -9.66 -0.56
N CYS A 108 7.10 -10.79 -0.97
CA CYS A 108 5.69 -11.11 -0.71
C CYS A 108 5.49 -12.00 0.53
N HIS A 109 6.50 -12.76 0.94
CA HIS A 109 6.38 -13.83 1.96
C HIS A 109 7.33 -13.69 3.16
N SER A 110 8.24 -12.74 3.19
CA SER A 110 9.23 -12.54 4.27
C SER A 110 8.65 -11.88 5.54
N ARG A 111 7.38 -12.14 5.87
CA ARG A 111 6.77 -11.76 7.15
C ARG A 111 6.75 -12.92 8.12
#